data_AF-A0A060CGQ2-F1
#
_entry.id   AF-A0A060CGQ2-F1
#
_cell.length_a   1.000
_cell.length_b   1.000
_cell.length_c   1.000
_cell.angle_alpha   90.00
_cell.angle_beta   90.00
_cell.angle_gamma   90.00
#
_symmetry.space_group_name_H-M   'P 1'
#
loop_
_entity.id
_entity.type
_entity.pdbx_description
1 polymer ?
#
loop_
_entity_poly.entity_id
_entity_poly.type
_entity_poly.pdbx_seq_one_letter_code
_entity_poly.pdbx_strand_id
1 'polypeptide(L)'
;VRFVKLHHGSTVPFGDRSRVRDQTAFTVLSTDSGEEIMRLRLPTIRMAAVVLSLLLAAAISVISARPAAAGQTSIKGADPSVIRVGDTYISVESTGSGIAVREASSTDGLSSAAPTQIWSDNLGVGGGVWAPEIISDGGQYYVYFSDGADAARRMYVISSSTPNGG
;
A
#
# COMPACT_ATOMS: atom_id res chain seq x y z
N VAL A 1 -20.88 10.28 -18.81
CA VAL A 1 -20.66 10.22 -20.28
C VAL A 1 -19.73 9.05 -20.58
N ARG A 2 -20.28 7.96 -21.16
CA ARG A 2 -19.49 6.86 -21.74
C ARG A 2 -19.43 7.11 -23.25
N PHE A 3 -18.27 6.97 -23.85
CA PHE A 3 -18.13 6.73 -25.29
C PHE A 3 -17.19 5.55 -25.52
N VAL A 4 -17.58 4.73 -26.48
CA VAL A 4 -17.06 3.42 -26.84
C VAL A 4 -16.55 3.50 -28.28
N LYS A 5 -15.46 2.76 -28.54
CA LYS A 5 -15.03 2.15 -29.82
C LYS A 5 -14.50 3.03 -30.94
N LEU A 6 -13.36 2.61 -31.50
CA LEU A 6 -13.19 2.41 -32.94
C LEU A 6 -12.36 1.14 -33.20
N HIS A 7 -12.69 0.46 -34.29
CA HIS A 7 -12.16 -0.83 -34.75
C HIS A 7 -11.35 -0.66 -36.05
N HIS A 8 -10.51 -1.67 -36.30
CA HIS A 8 -10.07 -2.21 -37.61
C HIS A 8 -8.97 -1.53 -38.43
N GLY A 9 -8.06 -2.37 -38.94
CA GLY A 9 -7.46 -2.19 -40.26
C GLY A 9 -6.05 -2.78 -40.44
N SER A 10 -5.94 -4.07 -40.76
CA SER A 10 -4.72 -4.70 -41.30
C SER A 10 -4.65 -4.51 -42.82
N THR A 11 -3.46 -4.28 -43.37
CA THR A 11 -3.12 -4.57 -44.79
C THR A 11 -1.64 -4.92 -44.93
N VAL A 12 -1.37 -5.99 -45.69
CA VAL A 12 -0.07 -6.43 -46.20
C VAL A 12 -0.07 -6.24 -47.72
N PRO A 13 1.04 -5.82 -48.36
CA PRO A 13 1.20 -6.01 -49.79
C PRO A 13 2.13 -7.19 -50.12
N PHE A 14 1.73 -7.89 -51.17
CA PHE A 14 2.37 -9.05 -51.82
C PHE A 14 2.85 -8.60 -53.21
N GLY A 15 3.99 -9.12 -53.67
CA GLY A 15 4.52 -8.95 -55.04
C GLY A 15 6.02 -8.63 -55.03
N ASP A 16 6.88 -9.11 -55.92
CA ASP A 16 6.74 -9.99 -57.08
C ASP A 16 8.15 -10.54 -57.41
N ARG A 17 8.20 -11.68 -58.09
CA ARG A 17 9.40 -12.42 -58.51
C ARG A 17 9.96 -11.86 -59.81
N SER A 18 11.28 -11.72 -59.90
CA SER A 18 11.97 -11.77 -61.21
C SER A 18 13.42 -12.28 -61.11
N ARG A 19 13.59 -13.58 -61.36
CA ARG A 19 14.50 -14.23 -62.34
C ARG A 19 15.87 -13.57 -62.63
N VAL A 20 16.97 -14.34 -62.52
CA VAL A 20 18.04 -14.61 -63.54
C VAL A 20 19.13 -15.49 -62.86
N ARG A 21 19.16 -16.80 -63.16
CA ARG A 21 20.23 -17.57 -63.86
C ARG A 21 21.66 -17.49 -63.29
N ASP A 22 22.05 -18.62 -62.70
CA ASP A 22 23.21 -19.48 -63.06
C ASP A 22 24.61 -18.86 -63.16
N GLN A 23 25.50 -19.26 -62.24
CA GLN A 23 26.88 -19.70 -62.53
C GLN A 23 27.64 -20.12 -61.25
N THR A 24 27.92 -21.42 -61.17
CA THR A 24 29.18 -22.07 -60.75
C THR A 24 30.21 -21.25 -59.95
N ALA A 25 30.53 -21.70 -58.74
CA ALA A 25 31.91 -22.03 -58.34
C ALA A 25 31.90 -22.88 -57.06
N PHE A 26 32.26 -24.15 -57.22
CA PHE A 26 32.65 -25.03 -56.13
C PHE A 26 34.09 -24.66 -55.75
N THR A 27 34.29 -24.07 -54.58
CA THR A 27 35.62 -23.96 -53.98
C THR A 27 35.57 -24.64 -52.63
N VAL A 28 36.00 -25.89 -52.60
CA VAL A 28 36.43 -26.58 -51.38
C VAL A 28 37.83 -26.04 -51.06
N LEU A 29 37.91 -25.19 -50.04
CA LEU A 29 39.13 -24.96 -49.30
C LEU A 29 38.86 -25.38 -47.85
N SER A 30 39.49 -26.49 -47.50
CA SER A 30 39.60 -27.02 -46.14
C SER A 30 40.75 -26.33 -45.44
N THR A 31 40.49 -25.64 -44.32
CA THR A 31 41.32 -25.56 -43.09
C THR A 31 40.48 -24.80 -42.07
N ASP A 32 39.92 -25.49 -41.08
CA ASP A 32 40.46 -25.72 -39.73
C ASP A 32 40.38 -24.48 -38.80
N SER A 33 39.93 -24.74 -37.57
CA SER A 33 39.75 -23.84 -36.42
C SER A 33 38.46 -22.98 -36.36
N GLY A 34 37.48 -23.44 -35.57
CA GLY A 34 36.28 -22.64 -35.25
C GLY A 34 35.19 -23.36 -34.45
N GLU A 35 35.50 -24.45 -33.75
CA GLU A 35 34.59 -25.09 -32.79
C GLU A 35 34.70 -24.36 -31.43
N GLU A 36 33.89 -23.33 -31.17
CA GLU A 36 33.32 -23.10 -29.81
C GLU A 36 32.29 -21.96 -29.72
N ILE A 37 31.27 -21.92 -30.59
CA ILE A 37 30.05 -21.15 -30.24
C ILE A 37 29.11 -22.08 -29.48
N MET A 38 29.41 -22.19 -28.19
CA MET A 38 28.58 -22.65 -27.07
C MET A 38 27.18 -23.14 -27.46
N ARG A 39 27.09 -24.39 -27.93
CA ARG A 39 25.85 -25.16 -27.94
C ARG A 39 25.50 -25.47 -26.50
N LEU A 40 24.87 -24.54 -25.80
CA LEU A 40 24.35 -24.79 -24.46
C LEU A 40 23.30 -25.91 -24.60
N ARG A 41 23.71 -27.14 -24.27
CA ARG A 41 22.88 -28.33 -24.38
C ARG A 41 21.61 -28.06 -23.57
N LEU A 42 20.43 -28.20 -24.16
CA LEU A 42 19.12 -28.14 -23.48
C LEU A 42 19.10 -28.65 -22.01
N PRO A 43 19.78 -29.75 -21.64
CA PRO A 43 19.92 -30.17 -20.24
C PRO A 43 20.55 -29.12 -19.31
N THR A 44 21.56 -28.36 -19.73
CA THR A 44 22.25 -27.35 -18.91
C THR A 44 21.34 -26.18 -18.56
N ILE A 45 20.47 -25.76 -19.51
CA ILE A 45 19.46 -24.72 -19.28
C ILE A 45 18.38 -25.19 -18.29
N ARG A 46 17.95 -26.46 -18.42
CA ARG A 46 16.98 -27.06 -17.49
C ARG A 46 17.54 -27.19 -16.07
N MET A 47 18.81 -27.58 -15.94
CA MET A 47 19.48 -27.65 -14.63
C MET A 47 19.65 -26.26 -14.02
N ALA A 48 20.05 -25.26 -14.80
CA ALA A 48 20.16 -23.89 -14.32
C ALA A 48 18.81 -23.32 -13.85
N ALA A 49 17.72 -23.60 -14.56
CA ALA A 49 16.38 -23.18 -14.17
C ALA A 49 15.90 -23.86 -12.87
N VAL A 50 16.19 -25.15 -12.68
CA VAL A 50 15.87 -25.88 -11.45
C VAL A 50 16.67 -25.31 -10.27
N VAL A 51 17.97 -25.07 -10.44
CA VAL A 51 18.82 -24.47 -9.41
C VAL A 51 18.33 -23.07 -9.04
N LEU A 52 18.02 -22.22 -10.03
CA LEU A 52 17.49 -20.88 -9.78
C LEU A 52 16.14 -20.91 -9.05
N SER A 53 15.25 -21.84 -9.42
CA SER A 53 13.95 -22.01 -8.77
C SER A 53 14.10 -22.48 -7.31
N LEU A 54 15.03 -23.39 -7.04
CA LEU A 54 15.34 -23.86 -5.69
C LEU A 54 15.97 -22.75 -4.84
N LEU A 55 16.87 -21.95 -5.41
CA LEU A 55 17.47 -20.79 -4.73
C LEU A 55 16.42 -19.73 -4.39
N LEU A 56 15.47 -19.46 -5.32
CA LEU A 56 14.37 -18.53 -5.07
C LEU A 56 13.39 -19.06 -4.01
N ALA A 57 13.04 -20.33 -4.06
CA ALA A 57 12.17 -20.96 -3.05
C ALA A 57 12.83 -20.95 -1.66
N ALA A 58 14.13 -21.24 -1.58
CA ALA A 58 14.90 -21.13 -0.35
C ALA A 58 14.94 -19.69 0.17
N ALA A 59 15.20 -18.71 -0.69
CA ALA A 59 15.21 -17.29 -0.31
C ALA A 59 13.86 -16.80 0.24
N ILE A 60 12.75 -17.23 -0.37
CA ILE A 60 11.40 -16.90 0.12
C ILE A 60 11.12 -17.59 1.47
N SER A 61 11.65 -18.79 1.70
CA SER A 61 11.47 -19.53 2.95
C SER A 61 12.18 -18.90 4.16
N VAL A 62 13.15 -18.00 3.93
CA VAL A 62 13.84 -17.24 4.99
C VAL A 62 13.08 -15.97 5.37
N ILE A 63 12.07 -15.56 4.58
CA ILE A 63 11.20 -14.42 4.91
C ILE A 63 10.17 -14.89 5.94
N SER A 64 10.61 -15.01 7.19
CA SER A 64 9.73 -15.30 8.31
C SER A 64 8.77 -14.12 8.51
N ALA A 65 7.47 -14.36 8.36
CA ALA A 65 6.46 -13.43 8.82
C ALA A 65 6.58 -13.31 10.34
N ARG A 66 6.94 -12.12 10.83
CA ARG A 66 6.99 -11.87 12.27
C ARG A 66 5.61 -12.15 12.87
N PRO A 67 5.53 -12.79 14.06
CA PRO A 67 4.26 -12.91 14.76
C PRO A 67 3.61 -11.54 14.90
N ALA A 68 2.34 -11.43 14.52
CA ALA A 68 1.56 -10.23 14.78
C ALA A 68 1.36 -10.13 16.30
N ALA A 69 2.14 -9.26 16.95
CA ALA A 69 1.89 -8.88 18.33
C ALA A 69 0.80 -7.81 18.33
N ALA A 70 -0.30 -8.07 19.04
CA ALA A 70 -1.29 -7.04 19.30
C ALA A 70 -0.66 -6.03 20.26
N GLY A 71 -0.46 -4.80 19.79
CA GLY A 71 -0.08 -3.69 20.66
C GLY A 71 -1.25 -3.34 21.57
N GLN A 72 -0.97 -3.06 22.84
CA GLN A 72 -1.99 -2.71 23.82
C GLN A 72 -1.89 -1.23 24.10
N THR A 73 -2.77 -0.44 23.46
CA THR A 73 -2.71 1.02 23.54
C THR A 73 -2.79 1.55 24.96
N SER A 74 -3.36 0.80 25.91
CA SER A 74 -3.45 1.12 27.35
C SER A 74 -3.90 2.55 27.67
N ILE A 75 -4.55 3.20 26.70
CA ILE A 75 -5.11 4.54 26.78
C ILE A 75 -6.14 4.55 27.90
N LYS A 76 -6.09 5.58 28.74
CA LYS A 76 -6.99 5.75 29.88
C LYS A 76 -8.26 6.52 29.55
N GLY A 77 -8.27 7.27 28.44
CA GLY A 77 -9.46 7.92 27.90
C GLY A 77 -10.50 6.90 27.42
N ALA A 78 -11.76 7.31 27.39
CA ALA A 78 -12.85 6.43 26.98
C ALA A 78 -12.93 6.33 25.45
N ASP A 79 -13.40 5.17 24.98
CA ASP A 79 -13.70 4.87 23.58
C ASP A 79 -12.60 5.28 22.58
N PRO A 80 -11.34 4.80 22.73
CA PRO A 80 -10.26 5.20 21.85
C PRO A 80 -10.48 4.70 20.41
N SER A 81 -10.30 5.59 19.44
CA SER A 81 -10.19 5.27 18.00
C SER A 81 -8.78 5.58 17.50
N VAL A 82 -8.20 4.71 16.67
CA VAL A 82 -6.80 4.80 16.24
C VAL A 82 -6.68 4.62 14.73
N ILE A 83 -5.95 5.52 14.08
CA ILE A 83 -5.51 5.38 12.68
C ILE A 83 -3.98 5.43 12.60
N ARG A 84 -3.45 5.07 11.43
CA ARG A 84 -2.04 5.27 11.08
C ARG A 84 -1.94 6.10 9.80
N VAL A 85 -1.16 7.18 9.84
CA VAL A 85 -0.83 8.03 8.68
C VAL A 85 0.68 8.10 8.55
N GLY A 86 1.23 7.54 7.47
CA GLY A 86 2.67 7.34 7.34
C GLY A 86 3.21 6.45 8.47
N ASP A 87 4.18 6.96 9.23
CA ASP A 87 4.78 6.26 10.37
C ASP A 87 4.22 6.70 11.74
N THR A 88 3.21 7.55 11.73
CA THR A 88 2.57 8.05 12.95
C THR A 88 1.26 7.31 13.20
N TYR A 89 1.11 6.78 14.40
CA TYR A 89 -0.15 6.34 14.98
C TYR A 89 -0.82 7.52 15.67
N ILE A 90 -2.11 7.70 15.41
CA ILE A 90 -2.89 8.83 15.91
C ILE A 90 -4.13 8.24 16.58
N SER A 91 -4.36 8.57 17.86
CA SER A 91 -5.56 8.17 18.57
C SER A 91 -6.39 9.37 18.99
N VAL A 92 -7.71 9.21 18.99
CA VAL A 92 -8.64 10.12 19.67
C VAL A 92 -9.36 9.37 20.77
N GLU A 93 -9.69 10.08 21.84
CA GLU A 93 -10.38 9.53 23.02
C GLU A 93 -11.30 10.57 23.64
N SER A 94 -12.42 10.11 24.19
CA SER A 94 -13.27 10.94 25.04
C SER A 94 -12.55 11.22 26.36
N THR A 95 -12.59 12.48 26.78
CA THR A 95 -12.10 12.92 28.09
C THR A 95 -13.27 13.47 28.91
N GLY A 96 -13.01 13.80 30.19
CA GLY A 96 -14.03 14.46 31.02
C GLY A 96 -14.43 15.86 30.53
N SER A 97 -13.67 16.48 29.63
CA SER A 97 -13.87 17.85 29.15
C SER A 97 -14.02 17.99 27.63
N GLY A 98 -13.99 16.89 26.88
CA GLY A 98 -14.09 16.92 25.43
C GLY A 98 -13.37 15.75 24.76
N ILE A 99 -12.56 16.07 23.75
CA ILE A 99 -11.80 15.09 22.96
C ILE A 99 -10.33 15.43 23.01
N ALA A 100 -9.49 14.42 23.26
CA ALA A 100 -8.05 14.52 23.16
C ALA A 100 -7.52 13.65 22.03
N VAL A 101 -6.43 14.11 21.40
CA VAL A 101 -5.63 13.36 20.45
C VAL A 101 -4.28 12.97 21.07
N ARG A 102 -3.72 11.84 20.64
CA ARG A 102 -2.33 11.46 20.92
C ARG A 102 -1.65 11.01 19.63
N GLU A 103 -0.35 11.25 19.54
CA GLU A 103 0.48 10.85 18.40
C GLU A 103 1.71 10.07 18.91
N ALA A 104 2.00 8.94 18.28
CA ALA A 104 3.15 8.11 18.63
C ALA A 104 3.68 7.34 17.42
N SER A 105 4.93 6.85 17.50
CA SER A 105 5.54 5.99 16.46
C SER A 105 5.14 4.51 16.57
N SER A 106 4.36 4.14 17.59
CA SER A 106 3.82 2.80 17.79
C SER A 106 2.48 2.85 18.53
N THR A 107 1.68 1.80 18.39
CA THR A 107 0.42 1.66 19.14
C THR A 107 0.63 1.65 20.66
N ASP A 108 1.71 1.06 21.14
CA ASP A 108 2.03 1.02 22.58
C ASP A 108 2.47 2.41 23.08
N GLY A 109 3.16 3.17 22.23
CA GLY A 109 3.59 4.54 22.54
C GLY A 109 2.43 5.52 22.73
N LEU A 110 1.23 5.22 22.20
CA LEU A 110 0.04 6.04 22.42
C LEU A 110 -0.33 6.11 23.91
N SER A 111 -0.05 5.06 24.70
CA SER A 111 -0.33 5.05 26.14
C SER A 111 0.41 6.16 26.92
N SER A 112 1.62 6.51 26.46
CA SER A 112 2.54 7.41 27.13
C SER A 112 2.67 8.78 26.45
N ALA A 113 2.24 8.89 25.19
CA ALA A 113 2.19 10.15 24.46
C ALA A 113 1.28 11.16 25.16
N ALA A 114 1.72 12.42 25.25
CA ALA A 114 0.94 13.48 25.89
C ALA A 114 -0.37 13.76 25.12
N PRO A 115 -1.53 13.80 25.78
CA PRO A 115 -2.79 14.12 25.12
C PRO A 115 -2.86 15.61 24.79
N THR A 116 -3.33 15.95 23.59
CA THR A 116 -3.65 17.32 23.18
C THR A 116 -5.16 17.45 23.02
N GLN A 117 -5.77 18.40 23.71
CA GLN A 117 -7.21 18.63 23.57
C GLN A 117 -7.49 19.31 22.22
N ILE A 118 -8.35 18.69 21.40
CA ILE A 118 -8.73 19.18 20.06
C ILE A 118 -10.16 19.68 20.00
N TRP A 119 -10.97 19.39 21.03
CA TRP A 119 -12.33 19.88 21.15
C TRP A 119 -12.75 19.96 22.62
N SER A 120 -13.59 20.93 22.96
CA SER A 120 -14.26 21.05 24.25
C SER A 120 -15.73 21.39 24.12
N ASP A 121 -16.52 20.87 25.05
CA ASP A 121 -17.90 21.32 25.26
C ASP A 121 -17.89 22.71 25.90
N ASN A 122 -17.74 23.75 25.06
CA ASN A 122 -17.77 25.15 25.50
C ASN A 122 -19.20 25.64 25.77
N LEU A 123 -20.21 24.87 25.39
CA LEU A 123 -21.62 25.23 25.56
C LEU A 123 -22.17 24.73 26.90
N GLY A 124 -21.45 23.84 27.59
CA GLY A 124 -21.84 23.29 28.88
C GLY A 124 -23.18 22.56 28.78
N VAL A 125 -23.50 22.03 27.59
CA VAL A 125 -24.80 21.38 27.31
C VAL A 125 -24.98 20.12 28.15
N GLY A 126 -23.88 19.54 28.63
CA GLY A 126 -23.91 18.36 29.49
C GLY A 126 -24.39 17.11 28.74
N GLY A 127 -23.99 15.95 29.25
CA GLY A 127 -24.30 14.63 28.64
C GLY A 127 -23.08 13.87 28.13
N GLY A 128 -21.97 14.59 27.92
CA GLY A 128 -20.64 14.05 27.66
C GLY A 128 -20.41 13.55 26.23
N VAL A 129 -19.17 13.68 25.77
CA VAL A 129 -18.75 13.17 24.46
C VAL A 129 -18.69 11.65 24.46
N TRP A 130 -19.32 11.02 23.48
CA TRP A 130 -19.33 9.57 23.32
C TRP A 130 -18.67 9.14 22.02
N ALA A 131 -17.86 8.08 22.14
CA ALA A 131 -17.27 7.29 21.06
C ALA A 131 -16.73 8.11 19.87
N PRO A 132 -15.68 8.94 20.07
CA PRO A 132 -15.06 9.66 18.98
C PRO A 132 -14.37 8.68 18.01
N GLU A 133 -14.52 8.95 16.72
CA GLU A 133 -13.91 8.18 15.64
C GLU A 133 -13.10 9.12 14.73
N ILE A 134 -11.81 8.79 14.55
CA ILE A 134 -10.91 9.54 13.68
C ILE A 134 -10.76 8.85 12.33
N ILE A 135 -10.83 9.63 11.26
CA ILE A 135 -10.44 9.22 9.90
C ILE A 135 -9.49 10.26 9.29
N SER A 136 -8.72 9.83 8.29
CA SER A 136 -7.96 10.75 7.42
C SER A 136 -8.34 10.50 5.97
N ASP A 137 -8.65 11.58 5.26
CA ASP A 137 -8.94 11.55 3.83
C ASP A 137 -8.36 12.80 3.17
N GLY A 138 -7.69 12.63 2.02
CA GLY A 138 -7.14 13.76 1.26
C GLY A 138 -6.16 14.69 2.00
N GLY A 139 -5.52 14.22 3.08
CA GLY A 139 -4.64 15.07 3.92
C GLY A 139 -5.39 15.89 4.98
N GLN A 140 -6.69 15.69 5.10
CA GLN A 140 -7.54 16.25 6.15
C GLN A 140 -7.84 15.18 7.19
N TYR A 141 -7.94 15.59 8.46
CA TYR A 141 -8.40 14.75 9.56
C TYR A 141 -9.83 15.13 9.91
N TYR A 142 -10.65 14.13 10.20
CA TYR A 142 -12.02 14.30 10.66
C TYR A 142 -12.22 13.49 11.92
N VAL A 143 -12.83 14.10 12.93
CA VAL A 143 -13.23 13.42 14.15
C VAL A 143 -14.75 13.50 14.28
N TYR A 144 -15.41 12.36 14.11
CA TYR A 144 -16.84 12.21 14.31
C TYR A 144 -17.11 11.80 15.75
N PHE A 145 -18.13 12.36 16.37
CA PHE A 145 -18.48 12.02 17.74
C PHE A 145 -19.95 12.36 18.00
N SER A 146 -20.45 11.94 19.16
CA SER A 146 -21.74 12.43 19.64
C SER A 146 -21.59 13.20 20.95
N ASP A 147 -22.43 14.22 21.12
CA ASP A 147 -22.51 15.02 22.35
C ASP A 147 -23.96 15.43 22.63
N GLY A 148 -24.25 15.81 23.87
CA GLY A 148 -25.56 16.18 24.39
C GLY A 148 -26.20 15.12 25.28
N ALA A 149 -27.12 15.55 26.15
CA ALA A 149 -27.82 14.70 27.11
C ALA A 149 -29.10 14.08 26.53
N ASP A 150 -29.37 12.83 26.90
CA ASP A 150 -30.63 12.11 26.62
C ASP A 150 -31.10 12.24 25.16
N ALA A 151 -32.33 12.74 24.96
CA ALA A 151 -32.94 12.93 23.64
C ALA A 151 -32.30 14.08 22.82
N ALA A 152 -31.47 14.91 23.42
CA ALA A 152 -30.75 15.98 22.74
C ALA A 152 -29.39 15.53 22.17
N ARG A 153 -28.99 14.26 22.36
CA ARG A 153 -27.76 13.69 21.78
C ARG A 153 -27.75 13.86 20.26
N ARG A 154 -26.70 14.47 19.72
CA ARG A 154 -26.49 14.65 18.26
C ARG A 154 -25.09 14.23 17.84
N MET A 155 -24.96 13.91 16.56
CA MET A 155 -23.68 13.65 15.91
C MET A 155 -23.05 14.97 15.47
N TYR A 156 -21.73 15.08 15.66
CA TYR A 156 -20.91 16.21 15.28
C TYR A 156 -19.67 15.74 14.54
N VAL A 157 -19.02 16.67 13.83
CA VAL A 157 -17.71 16.47 13.22
C VAL A 157 -16.88 17.73 13.39
N ILE A 158 -15.61 17.57 13.75
CA ILE A 158 -14.57 18.59 13.59
C ILE A 158 -13.55 18.13 12.55
N SER A 159 -12.83 19.06 11.96
CA SER A 159 -11.84 18.74 10.94
C SER A 159 -10.66 19.69 10.97
N SER A 160 -9.46 19.14 10.84
CA SER A 160 -8.21 19.92 10.78
C SER A 160 -7.20 19.33 9.79
N SER A 161 -6.34 20.18 9.22
CA SER A 161 -5.26 19.75 8.32
C SER A 161 -4.10 19.11 9.09
N THR A 162 -4.09 19.22 10.42
CA THR A 162 -3.18 18.51 11.31
C THR A 162 -3.99 17.70 12.33
N PRO A 163 -3.48 16.55 12.79
CA PRO A 163 -4.24 15.70 13.72
C PRO A 163 -4.49 16.35 15.09
N ASN A 164 -3.68 17.32 15.49
CA ASN A 164 -3.76 18.03 16.77
C ASN A 164 -4.29 19.47 16.69
N GLY A 165 -4.85 19.87 15.55
CA GLY A 165 -5.25 21.26 15.33
C GLY A 165 -6.61 21.65 15.91
N GLY A 166 -7.52 20.68 16.07
CA GLY A 166 -8.94 20.97 16.37
C GLY A 166 -9.71 21.48 15.15
#